data_AF-A0A2N2VXG0-F1
#
_entry.id   AF-A0A2N2VXG0-F1
#
_cell.length_a   1.000
_cell.length_b   1.000
_cell.length_c   1.000
_cell.angle_alpha   90.00
_cell.angle_beta   90.00
_cell.angle_gamma   90.00
#
_symmetry.space_group_name_H-M   'P 1'
#
loop_
_entity.id
_entity.type
_entity.pdbx_description
1 polymer ?
#
loop_
_entity_poly.entity_id
_entity_poly.type
_entity_poly.pdbx_seq_one_letter_code
_entity_poly.pdbx_strand_id
1 'polypeptide(L)' 'MKLFITKIESFRRDYNSYRPHSSLQGMTPEEAEIEYIRNPEFSTF' A
#
# COMPACT_ATOMS: atom_id res chain seq x y z
N MET A 1 13.33 21.17 -8.07
CA MET A 1 13.60 19.89 -7.38
C MET A 1 12.66 19.65 -6.19
N LYS A 2 12.50 20.60 -5.24
CA LYS A 2 11.66 20.43 -4.04
C LYS A 2 10.17 20.11 -4.31
N LEU A 3 9.56 20.76 -5.30
CA LEU A 3 8.16 20.52 -5.67
C LEU A 3 7.89 19.10 -6.19
N PHE A 4 8.85 18.50 -6.88
CA PHE A 4 8.72 17.15 -7.45
C PHE A 4 8.74 16.09 -6.35
N ILE A 5 9.62 16.26 -5.36
CA ILE A 5 9.70 15.38 -4.17
C ILE A 5 8.36 15.40 -3.43
N THR A 6 7.79 16.57 -3.16
CA THR A 6 6.48 16.68 -2.49
C THR A 6 5.35 15.97 -3.25
N LYS A 7 5.37 16.03 -4.59
CA LYS A 7 4.38 15.31 -5.41
C LYS A 7 4.55 13.80 -5.34
N ILE A 8 5.78 13.30 -5.35
CA ILE A 8 6.06 11.86 -5.19
C ILE A 8 5.60 11.38 -3.82
N GLU A 9 5.94 12.09 -2.75
CA GLU A 9 5.54 11.68 -1.39
C GLU A 9 4.02 11.67 -1.22
N SER A 10 3.33 12.67 -1.79
CA SER A 10 1.86 12.70 -1.80
C SER A 10 1.29 11.50 -2.55
N PHE A 11 1.83 11.20 -3.74
CA PHE A 11 1.40 10.04 -4.52
C PHE A 11 1.66 8.72 -3.79
N ARG A 12 2.82 8.56 -3.15
CA ARG A 12 3.16 7.36 -2.37
C ARG A 12 2.18 7.15 -1.23
N ARG A 13 1.86 8.20 -0.48
CA ARG A 13 0.85 8.16 0.59
C ARG A 13 -0.51 7.76 0.04
N ASP A 14 -0.94 8.38 -1.06
CA ASP A 14 -2.26 8.10 -1.64
C ASP A 14 -2.37 6.67 -2.18
N TYR A 15 -1.30 6.18 -2.81
CA TYR A 15 -1.24 4.80 -3.30
C TYR A 15 -1.27 3.80 -2.15
N ASN A 16 -0.45 4.00 -1.11
CA ASN A 16 -0.29 3.04 -0.03
C ASN A 16 -1.44 3.01 0.97
N SER A 17 -2.06 4.16 1.26
CA SER A 17 -3.01 4.27 2.38
C SER A 17 -4.47 4.48 1.96
N TYR A 18 -4.75 4.87 0.70
CA TYR A 18 -6.11 5.30 0.30
C TYR A 18 -6.64 4.64 -0.98
N ARG A 19 -5.80 3.90 -1.72
CA ARG A 19 -6.21 3.29 -3.00
C ARG A 19 -6.30 1.77 -2.88
N PRO A 20 -7.49 1.19 -2.80
CA PRO A 20 -7.63 -0.26 -2.83
C PRO A 20 -7.29 -0.82 -4.21
N HIS A 21 -6.70 -2.01 -4.24
CA HIS A 21 -6.27 -2.68 -5.47
C HIS A 21 -6.95 -4.05 -5.61
N SER A 22 -7.47 -4.36 -6.80
CA SER A 22 -8.08 -5.68 -7.07
C SER A 22 -7.08 -6.83 -6.91
N SER A 23 -5.79 -6.59 -7.21
CA SER A 23 -4.70 -7.55 -6.98
C SER A 23 -4.42 -7.83 -5.51
N LEU A 24 -4.88 -6.96 -4.60
CA LEU A 24 -4.81 -7.13 -3.15
C LEU A 24 -6.19 -7.43 -2.57
N GLN A 25 -7.08 -8.07 -3.35
CA GLN A 25 -8.42 -8.45 -2.91
C GLN A 25 -9.27 -7.25 -2.46
N GLY A 26 -9.01 -6.07 -3.02
CA GLY A 26 -9.70 -4.84 -2.67
C GLY A 26 -9.09 -4.10 -1.47
N MET A 27 -7.95 -4.54 -0.94
CA MET A 27 -7.20 -3.84 0.11
C MET A 27 -6.24 -2.80 -0.48
N THR A 28 -5.91 -1.80 0.33
CA THR A 28 -4.72 -0.96 0.13
C THR A 28 -3.43 -1.74 0.42
N PRO A 29 -2.27 -1.27 -0.06
CA PRO A 29 -0.98 -1.89 0.29
C PRO A 29 -0.72 -2.00 1.79
N GLU A 30 -1.03 -0.96 2.58
CA GLU A 30 -0.86 -0.98 4.04
C GLU A 30 -1.78 -2.01 4.72
N GLU A 31 -3.04 -2.10 4.30
CA GLU A 31 -3.98 -3.10 4.83
C GLU A 31 -3.52 -4.52 4.51
N ALA A 32 -3.02 -4.76 3.30
CA ALA A 32 -2.48 -6.06 2.91
C ALA A 32 -1.23 -6.43 3.73
N GLU A 33 -0.33 -5.49 4.00
CA GLU A 33 0.83 -5.72 4.87
C GLU A 33 0.41 -6.12 6.29
N ILE A 34 -0.57 -5.41 6.87
CA ILE A 34 -1.13 -5.74 8.20
C ILE A 34 -1.75 -7.14 8.18
N GLU A 35 -2.48 -7.49 7.13
CA GLU A 35 -3.11 -8.80 6.98
C GLU A 35 -2.06 -9.93 6.91
N TYR A 36 -1.00 -9.75 6.13
CA TYR A 36 0.08 -10.74 6.04
C TYR A 36 0.87 -10.90 7.35
N ILE A 37 1.06 -9.81 8.12
CA ILE A 37 1.68 -9.89 9.45
C ILE A 37 0.79 -10.68 10.41
N ARG A 38 -0.53 -10.48 10.35
CA ARG A 38 -1.50 -11.16 11.22
C ARG A 38 -1.70 -12.62 10.85
N ASN A 39 -1.67 -12.92 9.56
CA ASN A 39 -1.96 -14.22 8.98
C ASN A 39 -0.80 -14.65 8.06
N PRO A 40 0.34 -15.07 8.64
CA PRO A 40 1.56 -15.38 7.88
C PRO A 40 1.36 -16.50 6.85
N GLU A 41 0.35 -17.34 7.00
CA GLU A 41 -0.03 -18.37 6.02
C GLU A 41 -0.48 -17.80 4.67
N PHE A 42 -0.91 -16.53 4.63
CA PHE A 42 -1.22 -15.82 3.39
C PHE A 42 0.00 -15.11 2.78
N SER A 43 1.13 -15.08 3.49
CA SER A 43 2.41 -14.63 2.93
C SER A 43 2.95 -15.74 2.02
N THR A 44 2.58 -15.71 0.74
CA THR A 44 3.05 -16.69 -0.26
C THR A 44 4.46 -16.39 -0.80
N PHE A 45 5.29 -15.70 -0.02
CA PHE A 45 6.69 -15.40 -0.33
C PHE A 45 7.61 -15.82 0.82
#